data_AF-A0A975IY70-F1
#
_entry.id   AF-A0A975IY70-F1
#
_cell.length_a   1.000
_cell.length_b   1.000
_cell.length_c   1.000
_cell.angle_alpha   90.00
_cell.angle_beta   90.00
_cell.angle_gamma   90.00
#
_symmetry.space_group_name_H-M   'P 1'
#
loop_
_entity.id
_entity.type
_entity.pdbx_description
1 polymer ?
#
loop_
_entity_poly.entity_id
_entity_poly.type
_entity_poly.pdbx_seq_one_letter_code
_entity_poly.pdbx_strand_id
1 'polypeptide(L)'
;MKTYAIIYRGEKQDRIYAIYETISKLFNVISCEFDDGICFVKTNESPERSLERIATNMELNLADTIYIFRISKEYTAAGTTKTIRALDAALEEDSQHTHS
;
A
#
# COMPACT_ATOMS: atom_id res chain seq x y z
N MET A 1 7.04 15.34 -6.30
CA MET A 1 6.25 14.10 -6.11
C MET A 1 6.89 13.27 -5.02
N LYS A 2 6.09 12.79 -4.06
CA LYS A 2 6.50 11.89 -2.98
C LYS A 2 6.12 10.46 -3.37
N THR A 3 6.89 9.48 -2.91
CA THR A 3 6.56 8.06 -3.09
C THR A 3 5.79 7.54 -1.88
N TYR A 4 4.77 6.74 -2.15
CA TYR A 4 3.98 6.05 -1.14
C TYR A 4 3.89 4.57 -1.48
N ALA A 5 3.90 3.71 -0.46
CA ALA A 5 3.46 2.33 -0.56
C ALA A 5 2.01 2.26 -0.04
N ILE A 6 1.12 1.69 -0.83
CA ILE A 6 -0.27 1.42 -0.49
C ILE A 6 -0.40 -0.10 -0.40
N ILE A 7 -0.82 -0.59 0.77
CA ILE A 7 -0.95 -2.02 1.03
C ILE A 7 -2.42 -2.31 1.32
N TYR A 8 -3.01 -3.24 0.58
CA TYR A 8 -4.34 -3.75 0.86
C TYR A 8 -4.25 -5.14 1.50
N ARG A 9 -4.98 -5.30 2.61
CA ARG A 9 -5.18 -6.59 3.27
C ARG A 9 -6.68 -6.84 3.38
N GLY A 10 -7.14 -7.98 2.89
CA GLY A 10 -8.53 -8.39 2.94
C GLY A 10 -8.66 -9.88 2.69
N GLU A 11 -9.80 -10.48 3.06
CA GLU A 11 -10.05 -11.92 2.89
C GLU A 11 -10.17 -12.34 1.40
N LYS A 12 -10.51 -11.39 0.53
CA LYS A 12 -10.88 -11.64 -0.86
C LYS A 12 -9.79 -11.17 -1.81
N GLN A 13 -8.95 -12.10 -2.27
CA GLN A 13 -7.89 -11.80 -3.24
C GLN A 13 -8.43 -11.26 -4.58
N ASP A 14 -9.64 -11.61 -4.96
CA ASP A 14 -10.34 -11.10 -6.15
C ASP A 14 -10.57 -9.58 -6.11
N ARG A 15 -10.56 -8.96 -4.92
CA ARG A 15 -10.68 -7.50 -4.77
C ARG A 15 -9.37 -6.74 -4.96
N ILE A 16 -8.21 -7.41 -4.85
CA ILE A 16 -6.89 -6.79 -5.01
C ILE A 16 -6.78 -6.10 -6.37
N TYR A 17 -7.24 -6.77 -7.43
CA TYR A 17 -7.21 -6.22 -8.79
C TYR A 17 -8.08 -4.98 -8.95
N ALA A 18 -9.29 -4.97 -8.39
CA ALA A 18 -10.19 -3.82 -8.47
C ALA A 18 -9.65 -2.61 -7.70
N ILE A 19 -9.02 -2.85 -6.55
CA ILE A 19 -8.34 -1.80 -5.77
C ILE A 19 -7.16 -1.25 -6.57
N TYR A 20 -6.35 -2.13 -7.15
CA TYR A 20 -5.25 -1.73 -8.02
C TYR A 20 -5.72 -0.89 -9.20
N GLU A 21 -6.75 -1.32 -9.94
CA GLU A 21 -7.27 -0.55 -11.06
C GLU A 21 -7.66 0.86 -10.61
N THR A 22 -8.24 0.99 -9.43
CA THR A 22 -8.62 2.29 -8.88
C THR A 22 -7.40 3.12 -8.50
N ILE A 23 -6.40 2.53 -7.85
CA ILE A 23 -5.11 3.17 -7.54
C ILE A 23 -4.43 3.67 -8.82
N SER A 24 -4.43 2.87 -9.89
CA SER A 24 -3.80 3.20 -11.18
C SER A 24 -4.46 4.37 -11.91
N LYS A 25 -5.75 4.62 -11.66
CA LYS A 25 -6.49 5.77 -12.21
C LYS A 25 -6.23 7.05 -11.44
N LEU A 26 -5.87 6.95 -10.16
CA LEU A 26 -5.73 8.09 -9.25
C LEU A 26 -4.29 8.56 -9.07
N PHE A 27 -3.32 7.65 -9.25
CA PHE A 27 -1.92 7.94 -8.97
C PHE A 27 -1.00 7.44 -10.08
N ASN A 28 0.20 8.02 -10.14
CA ASN A 28 1.26 7.49 -10.99
C ASN A 28 1.87 6.25 -10.32
N VAL A 29 1.45 5.05 -10.76
CA VAL A 29 1.96 3.78 -10.25
C VAL A 29 3.37 3.52 -10.77
N ILE A 30 4.28 3.24 -9.85
CA ILE A 30 5.68 2.88 -10.13
C ILE A 30 5.83 1.37 -10.30
N SER A 31 5.22 0.61 -9.38
CA SER A 31 5.28 -0.86 -9.32
C SER A 31 4.13 -1.37 -8.46
N CYS A 32 3.68 -2.60 -8.71
CA CYS A 32 2.78 -3.32 -7.82
C CYS A 32 3.15 -4.80 -7.73
N GLU A 33 2.93 -5.37 -6.55
CA GLU A 33 3.09 -6.78 -6.24
C GLU A 33 1.72 -7.30 -5.83
N PHE A 34 1.00 -7.85 -6.82
CA PHE A 34 -0.40 -8.24 -6.69
C PHE A 34 -0.61 -9.36 -5.67
N ASP A 35 0.31 -10.31 -5.62
CA ASP A 35 0.24 -11.44 -4.69
C ASP A 35 0.32 -10.98 -3.23
N ASP A 36 1.01 -9.87 -2.97
CA ASP A 36 1.17 -9.27 -1.64
C ASP A 36 0.21 -8.11 -1.35
N GLY A 37 -0.56 -7.66 -2.35
CA GLY A 37 -1.47 -6.53 -2.25
C GLY A 37 -0.76 -5.18 -2.09
N ILE A 38 0.46 -5.03 -2.60
CA ILE A 38 1.29 -3.84 -2.41
C ILE A 38 1.40 -3.04 -3.71
N CYS A 39 1.26 -1.72 -3.62
CA CYS A 39 1.45 -0.81 -4.73
C CYS A 39 2.27 0.42 -4.34
N PHE A 40 3.29 0.71 -5.15
CA PHE A 40 4.14 1.89 -5.02
C PHE A 40 3.67 2.97 -5.98
N VAL A 41 3.35 4.15 -5.45
CA VAL A 41 2.81 5.26 -6.24
C VAL A 41 3.59 6.55 -5.99
N LYS A 42 3.65 7.41 -7.01
CA LYS A 42 4.14 8.79 -6.92
C LYS A 42 2.95 9.75 -7.00
N THR A 43 2.83 10.62 -6.00
CA THR A 43 1.81 11.68 -5.98
C THR A 43 2.35 12.94 -5.31
N ASN A 44 1.81 14.11 -5.66
CA ASN A 44 2.10 15.37 -4.96
C ASN A 44 1.17 15.58 -3.75
N GLU A 45 0.04 14.89 -3.74
CA GLU A 45 -0.99 15.00 -2.72
C GLU A 45 -0.93 13.82 -1.75
N SER A 46 -1.52 13.98 -0.57
CA SER A 46 -1.59 12.90 0.40
C SER A 46 -2.66 11.89 -0.04
N PRO A 47 -2.32 10.60 -0.23
CA PRO A 47 -3.22 9.64 -0.86
C PRO A 47 -4.40 9.24 0.03
N GLU A 48 -4.42 9.57 1.33
CA GLU A 48 -5.49 9.15 2.24
C GLU A 48 -6.87 9.62 1.75
N ARG A 49 -7.00 10.91 1.38
CA ARG A 49 -8.28 11.47 0.92
C ARG A 49 -8.79 10.84 -0.37
N SER A 50 -7.88 10.52 -1.28
CA SER A 50 -8.23 9.88 -2.55
C SER A 50 -8.64 8.42 -2.35
N LEU A 51 -8.02 7.73 -1.38
CA LEU A 51 -8.30 6.33 -1.04
C LEU A 51 -9.54 6.18 -0.14
N GLU A 52 -9.86 7.13 0.74
CA GLU A 52 -11.11 7.15 1.52
C GLU A 52 -12.36 7.10 0.62
N ARG A 53 -12.30 7.80 -0.52
CA ARG A 53 -13.37 7.75 -1.53
C ARG A 53 -13.51 6.36 -2.17
N ILE A 54 -12.41 5.63 -2.30
CA ILE A 54 -12.41 4.26 -2.81
C ILE A 54 -13.05 3.32 -1.79
N ALA A 55 -12.66 3.43 -0.52
CA ALA A 55 -13.22 2.63 0.56
C ALA A 55 -14.75 2.78 0.65
N THR A 56 -15.23 4.00 0.46
CA THR A 56 -16.67 4.31 0.44
C THR A 56 -17.38 3.73 -0.79
N ASN A 57 -16.74 3.76 -1.97
CA ASN A 57 -17.36 3.33 -3.22
C ASN A 57 -17.28 1.80 -3.48
N MET A 58 -16.32 1.10 -2.86
CA MET A 58 -16.09 -0.33 -3.10
C MET A 58 -16.83 -1.25 -2.12
N GLU A 59 -17.64 -0.70 -1.21
CA GLU A 59 -18.30 -1.47 -0.13
C GLU A 59 -17.29 -2.43 0.54
N LEU A 60 -16.14 -1.87 0.93
CA LEU A 60 -15.12 -2.63 1.63
C LEU A 60 -15.74 -3.20 2.91
N ASN A 61 -15.53 -4.49 3.15
CA ASN A 61 -15.99 -5.12 4.39
C ASN A 61 -15.20 -4.53 5.57
N LEU A 62 -15.73 -4.61 6.79
CA LEU A 62 -14.98 -4.21 8.00
C LEU A 62 -13.62 -4.92 8.16
N ALA A 63 -13.43 -6.06 7.51
CA ALA A 63 -12.18 -6.82 7.50
C ALA A 63 -11.15 -6.34 6.44
N ASP A 64 -11.56 -5.48 5.50
CA ASP A 64 -10.71 -4.93 4.45
C ASP A 64 -9.97 -3.70 4.97
N THR A 65 -8.63 -3.72 4.95
CA THR A 65 -7.78 -2.63 5.45
C THR A 65 -6.82 -2.14 4.38
N ILE A 66 -6.69 -0.82 4.24
CA ILE A 66 -5.70 -0.16 3.38
C ILE A 66 -4.70 0.59 4.26
N TYR A 67 -3.43 0.21 4.17
CA TYR A 67 -2.32 0.88 4.83
C TYR A 67 -1.60 1.80 3.83
N ILE A 68 -1.12 2.94 4.32
CA ILE A 68 -0.45 3.93 3.50
C ILE A 68 0.85 4.33 4.21
N PHE A 69 1.99 4.06 3.56
CA PHE A 69 3.31 4.41 4.07
C PHE A 69 3.98 5.41 3.14
N ARG A 70 4.40 6.55 3.68
CA ARG A 70 5.23 7.50 2.93
C ARG A 70 6.67 7.02 2.93
N ILE A 71 7.25 6.84 1.74
CA ILE A 71 8.66 6.52 1.60
C ILE A 71 9.46 7.82 1.57
N SER A 72 10.30 8.03 2.58
CA SER A 72 11.06 9.28 2.79
C SER A 72 12.29 9.41 1.88
N LYS A 73 12.85 8.28 1.44
CA LYS A 73 13.97 8.21 0.49
C LYS A 73 13.47 8.00 -0.94
N GLU A 74 14.25 8.41 -1.91
CA GLU A 74 13.91 8.19 -3.32
C GLU A 74 13.86 6.69 -3.61
N TYR A 75 12.67 6.19 -3.93
CA TYR A 75 12.47 4.81 -4.35
C TYR A 75 12.78 4.69 -5.85
N THR A 76 13.84 3.96 -6.17
CA THR A 76 14.14 3.49 -7.52
C THR A 76 13.72 2.02 -7.59
N ALA A 77 12.92 1.65 -8.60
CA ALA A 77 12.27 0.34 -8.73
C ALA A 77 13.25 -0.83 -8.99
N ALA A 78 14.54 -0.68 -8.66
CA ALA A 78 15.62 -1.60 -9.01
C ALA A 78 15.75 -2.83 -8.10
N GLY A 79 14.73 -3.17 -7.30
CA GLY A 79 14.85 -4.31 -6.38
C GLY A 79 13.58 -4.58 -5.59
N THR A 80 12.56 -5.10 -6.26
CA THR A 80 11.25 -5.47 -5.68
C THR A 80 11.36 -6.43 -4.48
N THR A 81 12.34 -7.34 -4.43
CA THR A 81 12.44 -8.36 -3.36
C THR A 81 13.11 -7.92 -2.05
N LYS A 82 13.90 -6.83 -2.02
CA LYS A 82 14.63 -6.41 -0.80
C LYS A 82 13.88 -5.39 0.03
N THR A 83 13.08 -4.54 -0.60
CA THR A 83 12.31 -3.50 0.09
C THR A 83 11.21 -4.10 0.95
N ILE A 84 10.58 -5.19 0.50
CA ILE A 84 9.57 -5.92 1.26
C ILE A 84 10.17 -6.55 2.52
N ARG A 85 11.31 -7.25 2.41
CA ARG A 85 11.99 -7.82 3.60
C ARG A 85 12.37 -6.76 4.64
N ALA A 86 12.75 -5.57 4.19
CA ALA A 86 13.07 -4.46 5.08
C ALA A 86 11.81 -3.86 5.73
N LEU A 87 10.66 -3.89 5.05
CA LEU A 87 9.38 -3.43 5.58
C LEU A 87 8.80 -4.45 6.56
N ASP A 88 8.84 -5.75 6.23
CA ASP A 88 8.41 -6.83 7.13
C ASP A 88 9.26 -6.87 8.40
N ALA A 89 10.59 -6.76 8.30
CA ALA A 89 11.47 -6.70 9.47
C ALA A 89 11.17 -5.49 10.37
N ALA A 90 10.87 -4.33 9.79
CA ALA A 90 10.52 -3.13 10.56
C ALA A 90 9.15 -3.27 11.26
N LEU A 91 8.20 -4.00 10.66
CA LEU A 91 6.88 -4.28 11.25
C LEU A 91 6.95 -5.36 12.35
N GLU A 92 7.87 -6.32 12.24
CA GLU A 92 8.11 -7.33 13.28
C GLU A 92 8.81 -6.75 14.53
N GLU A 93 9.76 -5.83 14.36
CA GLU A 93 10.46 -5.16 15.48
C GLU A 93 9.50 -4.27 16.32
N ASP A 94 8.54 -3.60 15.68
CA ASP A 94 7.57 -2.74 16.36
C ASP A 94 6.54 -3.55 17.18
N SER A 95 6.27 -4.80 16.77
CA SER A 95 5.36 -5.72 17.47
C SER A 95 5.97 -6.32 18.76
N GLN A 96 7.30 -6.27 18.92
CA GLN A 96 8.00 -6.82 20.10
C GLN A 96 8.16 -5.79 21.24
N HIS A 97 7.99 -4.49 20.97
CA HIS A 97 8.11 -3.44 21.97
C HIS A 97 6.82 -3.09 22.71
N THR A 98 5.69 -3.74 22.40
CA THR A 98 4.39 -3.48 23.03
C THR A 98 4.09 -4.38 24.25
N HIS A 99 5.01 -5.27 24.64
CA HIS A 99 4.87 -6.17 25.80
C HIS A 99 6.09 -6.14 26.74
N SER A 100 6.52 -4.95 27.16
CA SER A 100 7.43 -4.77 28.31
C SER A 100 6.93 -3.67 29.24
#